data_AF-W5QZW7-F1
#
_entry.id   AF-W5QZW7-F1
#
_cell.length_a   1.000
_cell.length_b   1.000
_cell.length_c   1.000
_cell.angle_alpha   90.00
_cell.angle_beta   90.00
_cell.angle_gamma   90.00
#
_symmetry.space_group_name_H-M   'P 1'
#
loop_
_entity.id
_entity.type
_entity.pdbx_description
1 polymer ?
#
loop_
_entity_poly.entity_id
_entity_poly.type
_entity_poly.pdbx_seq_one_letter_code
_entity_poly.pdbx_strand_id
1 'polypeptide(L)'
;FSLLSPFFKEMEASAPLSSSISPLANKDFSYAKERVDEIDEDKMVYKYTTIDGGPLGKKLSALNCELKFVPRKEGGCVVIWICNYETLPGAQLDEGRAQEIKEHSGAMFKKIEQY
;
A
#
# COMPACT_ATOMS: atom_id res chain seq x y z
N PHE A 1 -6.51 1.57 18.27
CA PHE A 1 -7.15 2.77 17.69
C PHE A 1 -6.33 4.03 17.87
N SER A 2 -5.71 4.26 19.03
CA SER A 2 -4.84 5.43 19.28
C SER A 2 -3.61 5.53 18.36
N LEU A 3 -3.16 4.42 17.75
CA LEU A 3 -2.01 4.39 16.83
C LEU A 3 -2.37 4.67 15.36
N LEU A 4 -3.66 4.72 15.00
CA LEU A 4 -4.06 4.98 13.61
C LEU A 4 -4.02 6.47 13.26
N SER A 5 -4.38 7.37 14.18
CA SER A 5 -4.32 8.81 13.89
C SER A 5 -2.89 9.36 13.73
N PRO A 6 -1.86 8.89 14.47
CA PRO A 6 -0.47 9.21 14.14
C PRO A 6 -0.05 8.65 12.77
N PHE A 7 -0.47 7.42 12.44
CA PHE A 7 -0.17 6.79 11.15
C PHE A 7 -0.76 7.61 9.98
N PHE A 8 -2.02 8.03 10.06
CA PHE A 8 -2.64 8.88 9.03
C PHE A 8 -1.92 10.23 8.87
N LYS A 9 -1.53 10.86 9.98
CA LYS A 9 -0.74 12.11 9.95
C LYS A 9 0.65 11.92 9.34
N GLU A 10 1.30 10.77 9.55
CA GLU A 10 2.59 10.45 8.94
C GLU A 10 2.44 10.18 7.43
N MET A 11 1.36 9.51 7.01
CA MET A 11 1.03 9.35 5.58
C MET A 11 0.75 10.70 4.91
N GLU A 12 0.03 11.60 5.57
CA GLU A 12 -0.25 12.94 5.06
C GLU A 12 1.05 13.79 4.99
N ALA A 13 1.88 13.75 6.03
CA ALA A 13 3.16 14.47 6.06
C ALA A 13 4.16 13.98 5.00
N SER A 14 4.08 12.70 4.60
CA SER A 14 4.91 12.11 3.54
C SER A 14 4.32 12.27 2.12
N ALA A 15 3.05 12.66 2.00
CA ALA A 15 2.36 12.85 0.72
C ALA A 15 3.07 13.79 -0.29
N PRO A 16 3.66 14.94 0.10
CA PRO A 16 4.38 15.81 -0.84
C PRO A 16 5.80 15.31 -1.20
N LEU A 17 6.28 14.20 -0.63
CA LEU A 17 7.65 13.68 -0.77
C LEU A 17 7.71 12.19 -1.16
N SER A 18 6.69 11.65 -1.83
CA SER A 18 6.56 10.22 -2.12
C SER A 18 7.50 9.67 -3.21
N SER A 19 8.80 9.98 -3.15
CA SER A 19 9.79 8.96 -3.48
C SER A 19 9.87 8.00 -2.30
N SER A 20 8.81 7.21 -2.08
CA SER A 20 8.87 6.11 -1.13
C SER A 20 9.82 5.08 -1.74
N ILE A 21 11.06 5.05 -1.25
CA ILE A 21 11.88 3.85 -1.39
C ILE A 21 11.05 2.79 -0.68
N SER A 22 10.39 1.92 -1.44
CA SER A 22 9.57 0.82 -0.94
C SER A 22 10.31 -0.51 -1.10
N PRO A 23 11.50 -0.70 -0.48
CA PRO A 23 12.22 -1.95 -0.59
C PRO A 23 11.52 -3.08 0.18
N LEU A 24 10.43 -2.78 0.91
CA LEU A 24 9.77 -3.71 1.82
C LEU A 24 8.62 -4.51 1.18
N ALA A 25 7.98 -4.05 0.10
CA ALA A 25 6.88 -4.80 -0.54
C ALA A 25 7.30 -5.56 -1.80
N ASN A 26 8.38 -5.13 -2.47
CA ASN A 26 8.83 -5.76 -3.70
C ASN A 26 10.37 -5.67 -3.84
N LYS A 27 11.06 -6.81 -3.68
CA LYS A 27 12.53 -6.89 -3.75
C LYS A 27 13.09 -6.65 -5.15
N ASP A 28 12.26 -6.71 -6.18
CA ASP A 28 12.69 -6.57 -7.58
C ASP A 28 12.83 -5.12 -8.04
N PHE A 29 12.36 -4.16 -7.24
CA PHE A 29 12.35 -2.76 -7.60
C PHE A 29 13.01 -1.91 -6.51
N SER A 30 13.87 -0.99 -6.94
CA SER A 30 14.60 -0.10 -6.03
C SER A 30 13.77 1.09 -5.54
N TYR A 31 12.69 1.43 -6.24
CA TYR A 31 11.78 2.52 -5.88
C TYR A 31 10.39 2.34 -6.47
N ALA A 32 9.41 3.00 -5.87
CA ALA A 32 8.12 3.33 -6.47
C ALA A 32 7.76 4.77 -6.10
N LYS A 33 7.08 5.48 -6.99
CA LYS A 33 6.53 6.81 -6.72
C LYS A 33 5.02 6.71 -6.64
N GLU A 34 4.47 7.18 -5.54
CA GLU A 34 3.04 7.02 -5.24
C GLU A 34 2.37 8.38 -5.10
N ARG A 35 1.30 8.63 -5.84
CA ARG A 35 0.47 9.81 -5.62
C ARG A 35 -0.63 9.46 -4.64
N VAL A 36 -0.79 10.27 -3.59
CA VAL A 36 -1.97 10.19 -2.73
C VAL A 36 -3.19 10.69 -3.49
N ASP A 37 -4.22 9.85 -3.59
CA ASP A 37 -5.48 10.19 -4.25
C ASP A 37 -6.55 10.61 -3.22
N GLU A 38 -6.56 10.00 -2.03
CA GLU A 38 -7.53 10.30 -0.98
C GLU A 38 -6.95 9.96 0.40
N ILE A 39 -7.15 10.86 1.37
CA ILE A 39 -7.01 10.57 2.79
C ILE A 39 -8.34 10.95 3.45
N ASP A 40 -9.04 9.96 4.00
CA ASP A 40 -10.30 10.15 4.71
C ASP A 40 -10.15 9.56 6.12
N GLU A 41 -9.82 10.42 7.09
CA GLU A 41 -9.60 10.01 8.49
C GLU A 41 -10.90 9.50 9.14
N ASP A 42 -12.06 10.08 8.78
CA ASP A 42 -13.36 9.71 9.34
C ASP A 42 -13.76 8.29 8.92
N LYS A 43 -13.52 7.94 7.66
CA LYS A 43 -13.77 6.60 7.12
C LYS A 43 -12.58 5.65 7.31
N MET A 44 -11.44 6.16 7.79
CA MET A 44 -10.17 5.46 7.90
C MET A 44 -9.75 4.79 6.58
N VAL A 45 -9.78 5.58 5.50
CA VAL A 45 -9.43 5.17 4.14
C VAL A 45 -8.24 5.99 3.64
N TYR A 46 -7.28 5.30 3.02
CA TYR A 46 -6.15 5.89 2.31
C TYR A 46 -6.07 5.29 0.91
N LYS A 47 -6.09 6.13 -0.12
CA LYS A 47 -5.96 5.71 -1.53
C LYS A 47 -4.73 6.32 -2.16
N TYR A 48 -4.04 5.52 -2.95
CA TYR A 48 -2.89 5.98 -3.71
C TYR A 48 -2.76 5.25 -5.03
N THR A 49 -2.06 5.92 -5.96
CA THR A 49 -1.74 5.40 -7.28
C THR A 49 -0.24 5.38 -7.46
N THR A 50 0.34 4.26 -7.88
CA THR A 50 1.74 4.24 -8.33
C THR A 50 1.83 4.95 -9.68
N ILE A 51 2.60 6.03 -9.74
CA ILE A 51 2.75 6.87 -10.94
C ILE A 51 4.11 6.71 -11.62
N ASP A 52 5.09 6.11 -10.94
CA ASP A 52 6.42 5.81 -11.49
C ASP A 52 7.09 4.67 -10.71
N GLY A 53 8.05 3.99 -11.33
CA GLY A 53 8.80 2.90 -10.71
C GLY A 53 7.99 1.61 -10.49
N GLY A 54 8.55 0.71 -9.67
CA GLY A 54 7.94 -0.58 -9.42
C GLY A 54 7.69 -1.40 -10.71
N PRO A 55 6.56 -2.12 -10.79
CA PRO A 55 6.16 -2.89 -11.96
C PRO A 55 5.52 -2.07 -13.09
N LEU A 56 5.28 -0.76 -12.88
CA LEU A 56 4.64 0.13 -13.86
C LEU A 56 5.51 0.26 -15.12
N GLY A 57 4.89 0.20 -16.29
CA GLY A 57 5.56 0.24 -17.60
C GLY A 57 6.35 -1.02 -17.98
N LYS A 58 6.57 -1.95 -17.04
CA LYS A 58 7.26 -3.24 -17.28
C LYS A 58 6.29 -4.42 -17.36
N LYS A 59 5.38 -4.49 -16.39
CA LYS A 59 4.35 -5.54 -16.28
C LYS A 59 2.95 -4.96 -16.22
N LEU A 60 2.81 -3.77 -15.63
CA LEU A 60 1.53 -3.11 -15.41
C LEU A 60 1.41 -1.82 -16.22
N SER A 61 0.22 -1.54 -16.74
CA SER A 61 -0.15 -0.22 -17.27
C SER A 61 -0.59 0.73 -16.15
N ALA A 62 -1.20 0.21 -15.08
CA ALA A 62 -1.64 0.98 -13.93
C ALA A 62 -1.61 0.14 -12.64
N LEU A 63 -1.43 0.82 -11.50
CA LEU A 63 -1.53 0.25 -10.16
C LEU A 63 -2.17 1.27 -9.21
N ASN A 64 -3.34 0.93 -8.71
CA ASN A 64 -4.11 1.76 -7.78
C ASN A 64 -4.44 0.93 -6.54
N CYS A 65 -4.24 1.48 -5.36
CA CYS A 65 -4.47 0.77 -4.11
C CYS A 65 -5.32 1.58 -3.14
N GLU A 66 -6.16 0.87 -2.39
CA GLU A 66 -6.97 1.37 -1.30
C GLU A 66 -6.63 0.59 -0.03
N LEU A 67 -6.32 1.33 1.03
CA LEU A 67 -6.10 0.81 2.36
C LEU A 67 -7.22 1.29 3.28
N LYS A 68 -7.92 0.36 3.92
CA LYS A 68 -9.06 0.65 4.80
C LYS A 68 -8.91 -0.05 6.14
N PHE A 69 -9.12 0.69 7.22
CA PHE A 69 -9.04 0.16 8.58
C PHE A 69 -10.44 0.04 9.17
N VAL A 70 -10.86 -1.19 9.49
CA VAL A 70 -12.20 -1.49 10.00
C VAL A 70 -12.14 -1.87 11.49
N PRO A 71 -12.71 -1.09 12.41
CA PRO A 71 -12.81 -1.47 13.83
C PRO A 71 -13.52 -2.79 14.06
N ARG A 72 -12.94 -3.59 14.97
CA ARG A 72 -13.61 -4.76 15.56
C ARG A 72 -14.24 -4.37 16.90
N LYS A 73 -15.39 -4.96 17.21
CA LYS A 73 -16.09 -4.75 18.50
C LYS A 73 -15.24 -5.15 19.71
N GLU A 74 -14.38 -6.15 19.55
CA GLU A 74 -13.52 -6.69 20.62
C GLU A 74 -12.21 -5.90 20.79
N GLY A 75 -12.04 -4.79 20.07
CA GLY A 75 -10.79 -4.04 19.99
C GLY A 75 -9.92 -4.46 18.80
N GLY A 76 -8.93 -3.64 18.49
CA GLY A 76 -8.11 -3.78 17.28
C GLY A 76 -8.88 -3.46 15.99
N CYS A 77 -8.28 -3.76 14.84
CA CYS A 77 -8.91 -3.50 13.53
C CYS A 77 -8.65 -4.63 12.54
N VAL A 78 -9.40 -4.62 11.43
CA VAL A 78 -9.06 -5.34 10.20
C VAL A 78 -8.50 -4.34 9.22
N VAL A 79 -7.29 -4.60 8.73
CA VAL A 79 -6.73 -3.85 7.60
C VAL A 79 -7.14 -4.56 6.32
N ILE A 80 -7.86 -3.84 5.46
CA ILE A 80 -8.24 -4.29 4.11
C ILE A 80 -7.36 -3.50 3.15
N TRP A 81 -6.52 -4.21 2.40
CA TRP A 81 -5.67 -3.63 1.36
C TRP A 81 -6.07 -4.20 0.01
N ILE A 82 -6.72 -3.38 -0.82
CA ILE A 82 -7.15 -3.73 -2.17
C ILE A 82 -6.18 -3.04 -3.12
N CYS A 83 -5.50 -3.82 -3.97
CA CYS A 83 -4.69 -3.27 -5.06
C CYS A 83 -5.23 -3.79 -6.39
N ASN A 84 -5.54 -2.85 -7.27
CA ASN A 84 -5.99 -3.10 -8.63
C ASN A 84 -4.78 -3.04 -9.55
N TYR A 85 -4.49 -4.17 -10.18
CA TYR A 85 -3.35 -4.36 -11.08
C TYR A 85 -3.87 -4.43 -12.52
N GLU A 86 -3.55 -3.43 -13.33
CA GLU A 86 -3.84 -3.49 -14.76
C GLU A 86 -2.59 -3.95 -15.49
N THR A 87 -2.67 -5.10 -16.15
CA THR A 87 -1.52 -5.70 -16.84
C THR A 87 -1.34 -5.12 -18.24
N LEU A 88 -0.08 -5.07 -18.69
CA LEU A 88 0.22 -4.83 -20.10
C LEU A 88 -0.24 -6.04 -20.94
N PRO A 89 -0.60 -5.84 -22.23
CA PRO A 89 -0.96 -6.94 -23.11
C PRO A 89 0.10 -8.05 -23.13
N GLY A 90 -0.32 -9.29 -22.84
CA GLY A 90 0.57 -10.46 -22.83
C GLY A 90 1.38 -10.65 -21.55
N ALA A 91 1.27 -9.75 -20.56
CA ALA A 91 1.89 -9.97 -19.25
C ALA A 91 1.13 -11.05 -18.46
N GLN A 92 1.88 -11.99 -17.87
CA GLN A 92 1.32 -13.06 -17.04
C GLN A 92 1.20 -12.61 -15.58
N LEU A 93 0.10 -13.01 -14.95
CA LEU A 93 -0.09 -12.90 -13.50
C LEU A 93 0.66 -14.05 -12.81
N ASP A 94 1.43 -13.70 -11.78
CA ASP A 94 2.22 -14.63 -10.98
C ASP A 94 1.59 -14.73 -9.59
N GLU A 95 0.89 -15.85 -9.35
CA GLU A 95 0.22 -16.10 -8.07
C GLU A 95 1.20 -16.23 -6.89
N GLY A 96 2.42 -16.73 -7.15
CA GLY A 96 3.48 -16.82 -6.13
C GLY A 96 3.87 -15.44 -5.64
N ARG A 97 4.02 -14.48 -6.56
CA ARG A 97 4.28 -13.08 -6.21
C ARG A 97 3.15 -12.41 -5.44
N ALA A 98 1.90 -12.71 -5.76
CA ALA A 98 0.77 -12.16 -5.03
C ALA A 98 0.81 -12.57 -3.54
N GLN A 99 1.16 -13.83 -3.26
CA GLN A 99 1.32 -14.34 -1.90
C GLN A 99 2.53 -13.69 -1.21
N GLU A 100 3.67 -13.54 -1.88
CA GLU A 100 4.85 -12.87 -1.32
C GLU A 100 4.55 -11.42 -0.92
N ILE A 101 3.86 -10.65 -1.78
CA ILE A 101 3.46 -9.27 -1.50
C ILE A 101 2.57 -9.23 -0.25
N LYS A 102 1.61 -10.15 -0.13
CA LYS A 102 0.71 -10.25 1.02
C LYS A 102 1.48 -10.53 2.33
N GLU A 103 2.45 -11.44 2.30
CA GLU A 103 3.26 -11.77 3.47
C GLU A 103 4.17 -10.62 3.90
N HIS A 104 4.84 -9.98 2.95
CA HIS A 104 5.70 -8.81 3.21
C HIS A 104 4.90 -7.64 3.77
N SER A 105 3.71 -7.40 3.19
CA SER A 105 2.76 -6.40 3.67
C SER A 105 2.31 -6.67 5.11
N GLY A 106 1.96 -7.93 5.42
CA GLY A 106 1.61 -8.32 6.78
C GLY A 106 2.77 -8.13 7.77
N ALA A 107 4.01 -8.43 7.36
CA ALA A 107 5.20 -8.19 8.19
C ALA A 107 5.46 -6.70 8.42
N MET A 108 5.19 -5.84 7.43
CA MET A 108 5.28 -4.39 7.57
C MET A 108 4.29 -3.87 8.62
N PHE A 109 3.01 -4.25 8.54
CA PHE A 109 2.01 -3.83 9.53
C PHE A 109 2.36 -4.29 10.95
N LYS A 110 2.85 -5.53 11.12
CA LYS A 110 3.28 -6.01 12.43
C LYS A 110 4.41 -5.19 13.04
N LYS A 111 5.34 -4.67 12.23
CA LYS A 111 6.41 -3.79 12.71
C LYS A 111 5.87 -2.42 13.13
N ILE A 112 4.92 -1.87 12.36
CA ILE A 112 4.26 -0.60 12.68
C ILE A 112 3.47 -0.72 13.99
N GLU A 113 2.78 -1.83 14.22
CA GLU A 113 2.05 -2.08 15.48
C GLU A 113 2.95 -2.18 16.73
N GLN A 114 4.24 -2.47 16.56
CA GLN A 114 5.22 -2.58 17.66
C GLN A 114 5.93 -1.26 18.00
N TYR A 115 5.79 -0.23 17.16
CA TYR A 115 6.35 1.10 17.37
C TYR A 115 5.48 1.90 18.35
#